data_AF-X1Q277-F1
#
_entry.id   AF-X1Q277-F1
#
_cell.length_a   1.000
_cell.length_b   1.000
_cell.length_c   1.000
_cell.angle_alpha   90.00
_cell.angle_beta   90.00
_cell.angle_gamma   90.00
#
_symmetry.space_group_name_H-M   'P 1'
#
loop_
_entity.id
_entity.type
_entity.pdbx_description
1 polymer ?
#
loop_
_entity_poly.entity_id
_entity_poly.type
_entity_poly.pdbx_seq_one_letter_code
_entity_poly.pdbx_strand_id
1 'polypeptide(L)' 'EEIIQRRRIEPFADMQDLKTELFRYSDSIGECEKYITTVSRFFTIRVTAVSGVAKASTVIAITKDGTRIKRVAVING' A
#
# COMPACT_ATOMS: atom_id res chain seq x y z
N GLU A 1 10.49 11.59 -5.93
CA GLU A 1 9.48 12.30 -5.11
C GLU A 1 8.17 12.56 -5.83
N GLU A 2 8.18 12.96 -7.11
CA GLU A 2 6.96 13.33 -7.88
C GLU A 2 5.81 12.31 -7.75
N ILE A 3 6.10 11.00 -7.93
CA ILE A 3 5.10 9.92 -7.80
C ILE A 3 4.42 9.91 -6.42
N ILE A 4 5.19 10.14 -5.34
CA ILE A 4 4.68 10.13 -3.97
C ILE A 4 3.80 11.35 -3.73
N GLN A 5 4.22 12.52 -4.22
CA GLN A 5 3.48 13.76 -4.04
C GLN A 5 2.15 13.74 -4.81
N ARG A 6 2.13 13.24 -6.05
CA ARG A 6 0.88 13.11 -6.82
C ARG A 6 -0.12 12.18 -6.14
N ARG A 7 0.33 11.01 -5.64
CA ARG A 7 -0.52 10.05 -4.89
C ARG A 7 -1.14 10.63 -3.61
N ARG A 8 -0.58 11.70 -3.05
CA ARG A 8 -1.16 12.40 -1.89
C ARG A 8 -2.31 13.32 -2.28
N ILE A 9 -2.31 13.84 -3.51
CA ILE A 9 -3.39 14.65 -4.07
C ILE A 9 -4.50 13.70 -4.52
N GLU A 10 -4.16 12.80 -5.44
CA GLU A 10 -5.09 11.82 -5.99
C GLU A 10 -4.35 10.50 -6.31
N PRO A 11 -4.85 9.34 -5.85
CA PRO A 11 -4.29 8.05 -6.24
C PRO A 11 -4.57 7.74 -7.72
N PHE A 12 -3.56 7.22 -8.42
CA PHE A 12 -3.72 6.73 -9.80
C PHE A 12 -4.76 5.61 -9.87
N ALA A 13 -5.70 5.71 -10.80
CA ALA A 13 -6.75 4.70 -10.95
C ALA A 13 -6.17 3.38 -11.48
N ASP A 14 -5.34 3.47 -12.52
CA ASP A 14 -4.77 2.32 -13.20
C ASP A 14 -3.36 2.61 -13.77
N MET A 15 -2.80 1.62 -14.47
CA MET A 15 -1.46 1.71 -15.04
C MET A 15 -1.36 2.68 -16.22
N GLN A 16 -2.45 2.89 -16.98
CA GLN A 16 -2.46 3.85 -18.08
C GLN A 16 -2.47 5.28 -17.54
N ASP A 17 -3.25 5.53 -16.51
CA ASP A 17 -3.30 6.80 -15.78
C ASP A 17 -1.91 7.15 -15.21
N LEU A 18 -1.27 6.19 -14.54
CA LEU A 18 0.11 6.33 -14.06
C LEU A 18 1.11 6.69 -15.18
N LYS A 19 1.03 6.02 -16.34
CA LYS A 19 1.92 6.28 -17.49
C LYS A 19 1.65 7.66 -18.12
N THR A 20 0.39 8.08 -18.19
CA THR A 20 -0.01 9.36 -18.78
C THR A 20 0.45 10.52 -17.91
N GLU A 21 0.19 10.43 -16.61
CA GLU A 21 0.58 11.45 -15.65
C GLU A 21 2.10 11.61 -15.50
N LEU A 22 2.81 10.49 -15.60
CA LEU A 22 4.27 10.42 -15.48
C LEU A 22 4.91 10.05 -16.83
N PHE A 23 4.47 10.71 -17.90
CA PHE A 23 4.88 10.42 -19.28
C PHE A 23 6.41 10.29 -19.45
N ARG A 24 7.18 11.13 -18.76
CA ARG A 24 8.65 11.09 -18.77
C ARG A 24 9.24 9.73 -18.35
N TYR A 25 8.51 8.96 -17.55
CA TYR A 25 8.92 7.65 -17.05
C TYR A 25 8.12 6.51 -17.68
N SER A 26 7.32 6.78 -18.72
CA SER A 26 6.41 5.81 -19.34
C SER A 26 7.11 4.52 -19.75
N ASP A 27 8.32 4.61 -20.34
CA ASP A 27 9.10 3.45 -20.78
C ASP A 27 9.50 2.57 -19.58
N SER A 28 10.07 3.17 -18.53
CA SER A 28 10.46 2.44 -17.31
C SER A 28 9.26 1.87 -16.56
N ILE A 29 8.14 2.59 -16.54
CA ILE A 29 6.87 2.09 -15.98
C ILE A 29 6.38 0.88 -16.80
N GLY A 30 6.52 0.92 -18.13
CA GLY A 30 6.23 -0.20 -19.02
C GLY A 30 7.09 -1.44 -18.73
N GLU A 31 8.40 -1.27 -18.55
CA GLU A 31 9.30 -2.37 -18.19
C GLU A 31 8.94 -3.02 -16.84
N CYS A 32 8.44 -2.22 -15.90
CA CYS A 32 8.09 -2.66 -14.55
C CYS A 32 6.63 -3.08 -14.38
N GLU A 33 5.79 -2.95 -15.41
CA GLU A 33 4.32 -3.08 -15.32
C GLU A 33 3.86 -4.38 -14.68
N LYS A 34 4.56 -5.50 -14.92
CA LYS A 34 4.26 -6.81 -14.32
C LYS A 34 4.57 -6.92 -12.82
N TYR A 35 5.29 -5.95 -12.25
CA TYR A 35 5.76 -5.99 -10.86
C TYR A 35 5.14 -4.89 -9.98
N ILE A 36 4.42 -3.93 -10.58
CA ILE A 36 3.80 -2.82 -9.87
C ILE A 36 2.29 -2.83 -10.06
N THR A 37 1.57 -2.20 -9.15
CA THR A 37 0.11 -2.12 -9.19
C THR A 37 -0.37 -0.86 -8.48
N THR A 38 -1.51 -0.33 -8.90
CA THR A 38 -2.18 0.82 -8.27
C THR A 38 -3.04 0.42 -7.07
N VAL A 39 -3.30 -0.88 -6.88
CA VAL A 39 -4.17 -1.41 -5.82
C VAL A 39 -3.44 -2.39 -4.92
N SER A 40 -3.76 -2.40 -3.62
CA SER A 40 -3.22 -3.40 -2.69
C SER A 40 -4.28 -4.42 -2.29
N ARG A 41 -3.86 -5.69 -2.24
CA ARG A 41 -4.60 -6.79 -1.60
C ARG A 41 -4.10 -7.08 -0.19
N PHE A 42 -2.94 -6.54 0.19
CA PHE A 42 -2.28 -6.78 1.47
C PHE A 42 -2.31 -5.53 2.33
N PHE A 43 -2.73 -5.67 3.58
CA PHE A 43 -2.81 -4.57 4.53
C PHE A 43 -2.26 -5.01 5.88
N THR A 44 -1.72 -4.06 6.63
CA THR A 44 -1.27 -4.28 8.02
C THR A 44 -2.03 -3.37 8.96
N ILE A 45 -2.63 -3.95 9.99
CA ILE A 45 -3.30 -3.20 11.07
C ILE A 45 -2.36 -3.21 12.26
N ARG A 46 -1.92 -2.02 12.69
CA ARG A 46 -1.12 -1.86 13.90
C ARG A 46 -2.02 -1.42 15.05
N VAL A 47 -2.12 -2.26 16.07
CA VAL A 47 -2.75 -1.93 17.34
C VAL A 47 -1.66 -1.57 18.33
N THR A 48 -1.84 -0.49 19.08
CA THR A 48 -0.89 -0.03 20.09
C THR A 48 -1.67 0.33 21.35
N ALA A 49 -1.33 -0.32 22.47
CA ALA A 49 -1.87 -0.02 23.79
C ALA A 49 -0.83 0.74 24.61
N VAL A 50 -1.27 1.75 25.35
CA VAL A 50 -0.41 2.58 26.20
C VAL A 50 -1.01 2.64 27.60
N SER A 51 -0.17 2.44 28.62
CA SER A 51 -0.53 2.56 30.04
C SER A 51 0.59 3.28 30.79
N GLY A 52 0.41 4.57 31.05
CA GLY A 52 1.49 5.42 31.57
C GLY A 52 2.65 5.47 30.58
N VAL A 53 3.83 5.03 31.01
CA VAL A 53 5.03 4.92 30.16
C VAL A 53 5.13 3.58 29.41
N ALA A 54 4.31 2.59 29.78
CA ALA A 54 4.34 1.27 29.14
C ALA A 54 3.60 1.31 27.79
N LYS A 55 4.20 0.69 26.78
CA LYS A 55 3.64 0.57 25.43
C LYS A 55 3.75 -0.88 24.96
N ALA A 56 2.66 -1.43 24.47
CA ALA A 56 2.60 -2.73 23.83
C ALA A 56 2.02 -2.58 22.43
N SER A 57 2.52 -3.33 21.45
CA SER A 57 2.03 -3.23 20.08
C SER A 57 1.84 -4.59 19.41
N THR A 58 0.89 -4.64 18.48
CA THR A 58 0.64 -5.82 17.67
C THR A 58 0.39 -5.39 16.24
N VAL A 59 1.04 -6.06 15.29
CA VAL A 59 0.82 -5.87 13.86
C VAL A 59 0.12 -7.10 13.31
N ILE A 60 -1.03 -6.89 12.69
CA ILE A 60 -1.84 -7.93 12.07
C ILE A 60 -1.75 -7.73 10.56
N ALA A 61 -1.16 -8.69 9.84
CA ALA A 61 -1.19 -8.71 8.39
C ALA A 61 -2.48 -9.39 7.90
N ILE A 62 -3.19 -8.75 6.98
CA ILE A 62 -4.41 -9.26 6.36
C ILE A 62 -4.31 -9.22 4.84
N THR A 63 -5.08 -10.10 4.19
CA THR A 63 -5.41 -10.01 2.76
C THR A 63 -6.87 -9.65 2.59
N LYS A 64 -7.16 -8.82 1.59
CA LYS A 64 -8.52 -8.42 1.20
C LYS A 64 -8.73 -8.74 -0.28
N ASP A 65 -9.62 -9.69 -0.53
CA ASP A 65 -10.06 -10.10 -1.87
C ASP A 65 -11.52 -9.70 -2.03
N GLY A 66 -11.76 -8.52 -2.60
CA GLY A 66 -13.09 -7.91 -2.65
C GLY A 66 -13.64 -7.63 -1.25
N THR A 67 -14.75 -8.28 -0.88
CA THR A 67 -15.36 -8.19 0.46
C THR A 67 -14.77 -9.19 1.45
N ARG A 68 -14.00 -10.18 0.98
CA ARG A 68 -13.45 -11.24 1.84
C ARG A 68 -12.14 -10.77 2.47
N ILE A 69 -12.06 -10.84 3.79
CA ILE A 69 -10.86 -10.52 4.57
C ILE A 69 -10.31 -11.82 5.18
N LYS A 70 -9.00 -12.05 5.07
CA LYS A 70 -8.30 -13.18 5.70
C LYS A 70 -7.09 -12.68 6.48
N ARG A 71 -6.86 -13.22 7.67
CA ARG A 71 -5.65 -12.95 8.47
C ARG A 71 -4.50 -13.81 7.94
N VAL A 72 -3.34 -13.19 7.75
CA VAL A 72 -2.11 -13.86 7.28
C VAL A 72 -1.17 -14.14 8.45
N ALA A 73 -0.90 -13.11 9.25
CA ALA A 73 0.05 -13.21 10.36
C ALA A 73 -0.28 -12.21 11.48
N VAL A 74 0.23 -12.50 12.68
CA VAL A 74 0.19 -11.60 13.84
C VAL A 74 1.60 -11.54 14.42
N ILE A 75 2.11 -10.33 14.62
CA ILE A 75 3.42 -10.06 15.20
C ILE A 75 3.22 -9.21 16.45
N ASN A 76 3.66 -9.70 17.60
CA ASN A 76 3.57 -9.00 18.89
C ASN A 76 4.93 -8.38 19.22
N GLY A 77 4.92 -7.16 19.75
CA GLY A 77 6.12 -6.44 20.18
C GLY A 77 5.83 -5.34 21.18
#